data_AF-A0A124GLS9-F1
#
_entry.id   AF-A0A124GLS9-F1
#
_cell.length_a   1.000
_cell.length_b   1.000
_cell.length_c   1.000
_cell.angle_alpha   90.00
_cell.angle_beta   90.00
_cell.angle_gamma   90.00
#
_symmetry.space_group_name_H-M   'P 1'
#
loop_
_entity.id
_entity.type
_entity.pdbx_description
1 polymer ?
#
loop_
_entity_poly.entity_id
_entity_poly.type
_entity_poly.pdbx_seq_one_letter_code
_entity_poly.pdbx_strand_id
1 'polypeptide(L)'
;MDAVITQITQITDWEFLIALERSLESRGRLDMAASAALERQGHLLSRRYLQQKGKLGNGPFSPLEDEILDVLATATAALRRARRLPHNIVKSLRAGGLVEAVERNVCHAGALLCRTDFEADGIPRGTLERIVDRHPQAFELEARRAAARYVAEHEPALRAAG
;
A
#
# COMPACT_ATOMS: atom_id res chain seq x y z
N MET A 1 -20.34 0.43 22.28
CA MET A 1 -19.62 0.59 20.99
C MET A 1 -18.14 0.85 21.26
N ASP A 2 -17.81 1.74 22.20
CA ASP A 2 -16.42 2.01 22.65
C ASP A 2 -15.58 0.78 23.00
N ALA A 3 -16.11 -0.18 23.74
CA ALA A 3 -15.34 -1.37 24.11
C ALA A 3 -14.82 -2.17 22.90
N VAL A 4 -15.60 -2.24 21.81
CA VAL A 4 -15.19 -2.93 20.57
C VAL A 4 -14.12 -2.12 19.84
N ILE A 5 -14.28 -0.80 19.76
CA ILE A 5 -13.29 0.08 19.12
C ILE A 5 -11.96 0.03 19.89
N THR A 6 -12.00 0.11 21.22
CA THR A 6 -10.83 -0.05 22.09
C THR A 6 -10.17 -1.41 21.94
N GLN A 7 -10.96 -2.48 21.81
CA GLN A 7 -10.43 -3.81 21.54
C GLN A 7 -9.70 -3.85 20.19
N ILE A 8 -10.29 -3.28 19.14
CA ILE A 8 -9.69 -3.24 17.79
C ILE A 8 -8.34 -2.54 17.81
N THR A 9 -8.22 -1.38 18.46
CA THR A 9 -6.97 -0.59 18.48
C THR A 9 -5.83 -1.28 19.24
N GLN A 10 -6.15 -2.22 20.13
CA GLN A 10 -5.18 -2.99 20.90
C GLN A 10 -4.67 -4.25 20.17
N ILE A 11 -5.31 -4.67 19.06
CA ILE A 11 -4.90 -5.88 18.34
C ILE A 11 -3.60 -5.64 17.58
N THR A 12 -2.57 -6.44 17.89
CA THR A 12 -1.24 -6.32 17.28
C THR A 12 -0.95 -7.36 16.20
N ASP A 13 -1.93 -8.20 15.87
CA ASP A 13 -1.79 -9.34 14.96
C ASP A 13 -2.98 -9.43 13.98
N TRP A 14 -2.68 -9.76 12.71
CA TRP A 14 -3.71 -9.84 11.68
C TRP A 14 -4.69 -10.97 11.88
N GLU A 15 -4.25 -12.15 12.36
CA GLU A 15 -5.16 -13.29 12.48
C GLU A 15 -6.22 -12.99 13.53
N PHE A 16 -5.84 -12.36 14.64
CA PHE A 16 -6.80 -11.86 15.62
C PHE A 16 -7.71 -10.75 15.06
N LEU A 17 -7.16 -9.82 14.27
CA LEU A 17 -7.95 -8.74 13.66
C LEU A 17 -9.00 -9.29 12.70
N ILE A 18 -8.61 -10.22 11.82
CA ILE A 18 -9.47 -10.87 10.83
C ILE A 18 -10.52 -11.77 11.52
N ALA A 19 -10.13 -12.48 12.58
CA ALA A 19 -11.07 -13.27 13.37
C ALA A 19 -12.13 -12.39 14.04
N LEU A 20 -11.75 -11.22 14.58
CA LEU A 20 -12.67 -10.26 15.16
C LEU A 20 -13.62 -9.69 14.10
N GLU A 21 -13.10 -9.26 12.94
CA GLU A 21 -13.89 -8.77 11.80
C GLU A 21 -14.98 -9.78 11.41
N ARG A 22 -14.63 -11.04 11.16
CA ARG A 22 -15.59 -12.11 10.82
C ARG A 22 -16.62 -12.38 11.93
N SER A 23 -16.20 -12.29 13.19
CA SER A 23 -17.10 -12.46 14.34
C SER A 23 -18.12 -11.32 14.43
N LEU A 24 -17.70 -10.08 14.14
CA LEU A 24 -18.59 -8.93 14.10
C LEU A 24 -19.56 -9.01 12.92
N GLU A 25 -19.07 -9.39 11.73
CA GLU A 25 -19.88 -9.61 10.53
C GLU A 25 -20.95 -10.68 10.75
N SER A 26 -20.55 -11.88 11.18
CA SER A 26 -21.49 -13.00 11.39
C SER A 26 -22.58 -12.71 12.43
N ARG A 27 -22.35 -11.77 13.34
CA ARG A 27 -23.31 -11.34 14.37
C ARG A 27 -24.12 -10.11 13.95
N GLY A 28 -23.91 -9.56 12.75
CA GLY A 28 -24.56 -8.32 12.31
C GLY A 28 -24.18 -7.10 13.15
N ARG A 29 -22.98 -7.10 13.75
CA ARG A 29 -22.49 -6.07 14.67
C ARG A 29 -21.34 -5.24 14.09
N LEU A 30 -21.06 -5.40 12.80
CA LEU A 30 -20.09 -4.58 12.09
C LEU A 30 -20.77 -3.29 11.62
N ASP A 31 -20.78 -2.28 12.50
CA ASP A 31 -21.18 -0.93 12.14
C ASP A 31 -20.04 -0.16 11.44
N MET A 32 -20.36 1.03 10.93
CA MET A 32 -19.39 1.90 10.23
C MET A 32 -18.20 2.29 11.11
N ALA A 33 -18.40 2.49 12.42
CA ALA A 33 -17.32 2.90 13.31
C ALA A 33 -16.34 1.75 13.57
N ALA A 34 -16.87 0.53 13.77
CA ALA A 34 -16.08 -0.68 13.90
C ALA A 34 -15.34 -1.03 12.61
N SER A 35 -16.01 -0.91 11.45
CA SER A 35 -15.39 -1.11 10.14
C SER A 35 -14.22 -0.15 9.91
N ALA A 36 -14.42 1.16 10.15
CA ALA A 36 -13.35 2.14 10.03
C ALA A 36 -12.22 1.92 11.05
N ALA A 37 -12.53 1.42 12.25
CA ALA A 37 -11.51 1.07 13.23
C ALA A 37 -10.68 -0.15 12.78
N LEU A 38 -11.31 -1.18 12.21
CA LEU A 38 -10.63 -2.36 11.66
C LEU A 38 -9.73 -1.98 10.48
N GLU A 39 -10.19 -1.10 9.60
CA GLU A 39 -9.40 -0.56 8.49
C GLU A 39 -8.17 0.19 8.99
N ARG A 40 -8.35 1.13 9.93
CA ARG A 40 -7.23 1.88 10.52
C ARG A 40 -6.23 0.94 11.19
N GLN A 41 -6.71 -0.04 11.95
CA GLN A 41 -5.80 -0.97 12.62
C GLN A 41 -5.07 -1.87 11.62
N GLY A 42 -5.78 -2.39 10.63
CA GLY A 42 -5.18 -3.20 9.56
C GLY A 42 -4.10 -2.43 8.81
N HIS A 43 -4.34 -1.15 8.51
CA HIS A 43 -3.37 -0.24 7.92
C HIS A 43 -2.13 -0.04 8.81
N LEU A 44 -2.32 0.23 10.10
CA LEU A 44 -1.21 0.40 11.05
C LEU A 44 -0.35 -0.86 11.18
N LEU A 45 -0.97 -2.04 11.24
CA LEU A 45 -0.24 -3.31 11.24
C LEU A 45 0.56 -3.46 9.95
N SER A 46 -0.06 -3.19 8.80
CA SER A 46 0.60 -3.27 7.49
C SER A 46 1.80 -2.35 7.39
N ARG A 47 1.66 -1.10 7.86
CA ARG A 47 2.75 -0.12 7.91
C ARG A 47 3.94 -0.65 8.71
N ARG A 48 3.69 -1.15 9.92
CA ARG A 48 4.72 -1.73 10.80
C ARG A 48 5.40 -2.94 10.17
N TYR A 49 4.63 -3.82 9.53
CA TYR A 49 5.19 -4.99 8.85
C TYR A 49 6.04 -4.62 7.65
N LEU A 50 5.63 -3.66 6.83
CA LEU A 50 6.43 -3.21 5.70
C LEU A 50 7.71 -2.54 6.16
N GLN A 51 7.68 -1.74 7.24
CA GLN A 51 8.89 -1.17 7.84
C GLN A 51 9.87 -2.27 8.28
N GLN A 52 9.38 -3.27 9.04
CA GLN A 52 10.21 -4.35 9.56
C GLN A 52 10.70 -5.30 8.46
N LYS A 53 9.81 -5.77 7.59
CA LYS A 53 10.14 -6.76 6.56
C LYS A 53 10.83 -6.14 5.37
N GLY A 54 10.48 -4.91 4.99
CA GLY A 54 11.15 -4.11 3.95
C GLY A 54 12.50 -3.55 4.39
N LYS A 55 12.85 -3.62 5.69
CA LYS A 55 14.08 -3.06 6.27
C LYS A 55 14.22 -1.54 6.06
N LEU A 56 13.10 -0.81 6.16
CA LEU A 56 13.05 0.63 5.88
C LEU A 56 13.57 1.52 7.04
N GLY A 57 14.00 0.90 8.14
CA GLY A 57 14.35 1.62 9.37
C GLY A 57 13.12 2.09 10.16
N ASN A 58 13.37 2.85 11.22
CA ASN A 58 12.33 3.32 12.17
C ASN A 58 11.93 4.80 11.95
N GLY A 59 12.41 5.43 10.88
CA GLY A 59 12.12 6.83 10.55
C GLY A 59 13.00 7.87 11.27
N PRO A 60 12.72 9.17 11.06
CA PRO A 60 11.53 9.71 10.39
C PRO A 60 11.54 9.50 8.86
N PHE A 61 10.37 9.26 8.28
CA PHE A 61 10.17 9.21 6.84
C PHE A 61 9.83 10.61 6.32
N SER A 62 10.24 10.92 5.09
CA SER A 62 9.80 12.11 4.39
C SER A 62 8.30 12.04 4.03
N PRO A 63 7.63 13.17 3.73
CA PRO A 63 6.22 13.17 3.34
C PRO A 63 5.92 12.26 2.13
N LEU A 64 6.83 12.22 1.15
CA LEU A 64 6.74 11.31 0.01
C LEU A 64 6.83 9.84 0.43
N GLU A 65 7.81 9.51 1.28
CA GLU A 65 7.98 8.13 1.76
C GLU A 65 6.78 7.65 2.58
N ASP A 66 6.22 8.51 3.43
CA ASP A 66 4.99 8.21 4.16
C ASP A 66 3.82 7.95 3.19
N GLU A 67 3.69 8.77 2.14
CA GLU A 67 2.66 8.59 1.12
C GLU A 67 2.80 7.25 0.37
N ILE A 68 4.02 6.91 -0.07
CA ILE A 68 4.31 5.62 -0.71
C ILE A 68 3.96 4.49 0.27
N LEU A 69 4.44 4.59 1.50
CA LEU A 69 4.25 3.57 2.51
C LEU A 69 2.76 3.36 2.86
N ASP A 70 1.95 4.42 2.84
CA ASP A 70 0.51 4.34 3.06
C ASP A 70 -0.22 3.62 1.90
N VAL A 71 0.16 3.88 0.65
CA VAL A 71 -0.38 3.13 -0.50
C VAL A 71 -0.05 1.64 -0.38
N LEU A 72 1.21 1.31 -0.06
CA LEU A 72 1.64 -0.07 0.10
C LEU A 72 0.99 -0.76 1.31
N ALA A 73 0.78 -0.02 2.41
CA ALA A 73 0.13 -0.53 3.62
C ALA A 73 -1.35 -0.83 3.37
N THR A 74 -2.03 0.00 2.58
CA THR A 74 -3.43 -0.22 2.15
C THR A 74 -3.55 -1.53 1.36
N ALA A 75 -2.71 -1.70 0.33
CA ALA A 75 -2.70 -2.93 -0.46
C ALA A 75 -2.34 -4.16 0.38
N THR A 76 -1.37 -4.02 1.28
CA THR A 76 -0.97 -5.09 2.21
C THR A 76 -2.11 -5.48 3.16
N ALA A 77 -2.88 -4.51 3.67
CA ALA A 77 -4.03 -4.79 4.53
C ALA A 77 -5.09 -5.58 3.77
N ALA A 78 -5.38 -5.21 2.53
CA ALA A 78 -6.30 -5.93 1.65
C ALA A 78 -5.84 -7.38 1.38
N LEU A 79 -4.55 -7.57 1.05
CA LEU A 79 -3.96 -8.90 0.88
C LEU A 79 -4.09 -9.75 2.15
N ARG A 80 -3.78 -9.19 3.32
CA ARG A 80 -3.85 -9.93 4.59
C ARG A 80 -5.28 -10.35 4.93
N ARG A 81 -6.28 -9.50 4.70
CA ARG A 81 -7.71 -9.88 4.81
C ARG A 81 -8.07 -11.05 3.90
N ALA A 82 -7.53 -11.07 2.68
CA ALA A 82 -7.64 -12.18 1.74
C ALA A 82 -6.73 -13.39 2.07
N ARG A 83 -6.06 -13.39 3.23
CA ARG A 83 -5.08 -14.40 3.68
C ARG A 83 -3.89 -14.59 2.73
N ARG A 84 -3.56 -13.56 1.96
CA ARG A 84 -2.39 -13.50 1.08
C ARG A 84 -1.26 -12.71 1.73
N LEU A 85 -0.05 -12.92 1.23
CA LEU A 85 1.16 -12.22 1.68
C LEU A 85 1.64 -11.23 0.60
N PRO A 86 2.13 -10.04 0.98
CA PRO A 86 2.60 -8.98 0.07
C PRO A 86 4.04 -9.26 -0.41
N HIS A 87 4.25 -10.40 -1.08
CA HIS A 87 5.59 -10.87 -1.42
C HIS A 87 6.33 -9.93 -2.38
N ASN A 88 5.65 -9.38 -3.39
CA ASN A 88 6.29 -8.52 -4.38
C ASN A 88 6.62 -7.16 -3.77
N ILE A 89 5.70 -6.61 -2.96
CA ILE A 89 5.94 -5.38 -2.20
C ILE A 89 7.18 -5.54 -1.31
N VAL A 90 7.24 -6.57 -0.45
CA VAL A 90 8.38 -6.77 0.46
C VAL A 90 9.69 -6.99 -0.31
N LYS A 91 9.65 -7.77 -1.39
CA LYS A 91 10.84 -8.02 -2.23
C LYS A 91 11.37 -6.72 -2.83
N SER A 92 10.49 -5.87 -3.35
CA SER A 92 10.88 -4.59 -3.95
C SER A 92 11.44 -3.63 -2.92
N LEU A 93 10.79 -3.50 -1.76
CA LEU A 93 11.28 -2.64 -0.66
C LEU A 93 12.67 -3.06 -0.17
N ARG A 94 12.93 -4.36 -0.04
CA ARG A 94 14.25 -4.87 0.38
C ARG A 94 15.37 -4.56 -0.61
N ALA A 95 15.03 -4.43 -1.89
CA ALA A 95 16.01 -4.26 -2.92
C ALA A 95 16.45 -2.79 -3.08
N GLY A 96 15.70 -1.81 -2.54
CA GLY A 96 16.02 -0.40 -2.76
C GLY A 96 15.23 0.65 -1.96
N GLY A 97 14.44 0.24 -0.97
CA GLY A 97 13.59 1.16 -0.21
C GLY A 97 12.33 1.60 -0.97
N LEU A 98 11.70 2.68 -0.49
CA LEU A 98 10.38 3.12 -0.95
C LEU A 98 10.43 3.76 -2.35
N VAL A 99 11.33 4.72 -2.57
CA VAL A 99 11.45 5.44 -3.84
C VAL A 99 11.86 4.51 -4.97
N GLU A 100 12.92 3.72 -4.80
CA GLU A 100 13.39 2.78 -5.83
C GLU A 100 12.35 1.68 -6.12
N ALA A 101 11.54 1.28 -5.12
CA ALA A 101 10.43 0.37 -5.36
C ALA A 101 9.38 0.99 -6.29
N VAL A 102 9.05 2.27 -6.12
CA VAL A 102 8.14 2.98 -7.05
C VAL A 102 8.76 3.07 -8.44
N GLU A 103 10.02 3.49 -8.55
CA GLU A 103 10.69 3.65 -9.85
C GLU A 103 10.72 2.35 -10.64
N ARG A 104 11.06 1.22 -9.99
CA ARG A 104 11.07 -0.09 -10.66
C ARG A 104 9.70 -0.56 -11.13
N ASN A 105 8.63 -0.17 -10.43
CA ASN A 105 7.28 -0.56 -10.82
C ASN A 105 6.69 0.36 -11.90
N VAL A 106 7.09 1.64 -11.94
CA VAL A 106 6.67 2.61 -12.97
C VAL A 106 7.49 2.44 -14.25
N CYS A 107 8.79 2.18 -14.13
CA CYS A 107 9.67 1.91 -15.26
C CYS A 107 9.44 0.51 -15.83
N HIS A 108 8.55 0.41 -16.80
CA HIS A 108 8.27 -0.84 -17.53
C HIS A 108 9.39 -1.22 -18.53
N ALA A 109 10.38 -0.35 -18.75
CA ALA A 109 11.37 -0.46 -19.79
C ALA A 109 12.80 -0.48 -19.21
N GLY A 110 13.35 -1.67 -19.04
CA GLY A 110 14.75 -1.90 -18.70
C GLY A 110 15.07 -3.39 -18.71
N ALA A 111 16.21 -3.77 -19.28
CA ALA A 111 16.63 -5.17 -19.50
C ALA A 111 16.89 -6.00 -18.22
N LEU A 112 16.59 -5.46 -17.04
CA LEU A 112 16.69 -6.16 -15.76
C LEU A 112 15.29 -6.58 -15.30
N LEU A 113 14.95 -7.81 -15.68
CA LEU A 113 13.78 -8.62 -15.35
C LEU A 113 13.60 -8.89 -13.84
N CYS A 114 13.51 -7.85 -13.02
CA CYS A 114 12.88 -7.95 -11.71
C CYS A 114 11.53 -7.25 -11.77
N ARG A 115 10.62 -7.81 -12.58
CA ARG A 115 9.17 -7.51 -12.46
C ARG A 115 8.73 -7.89 -11.05
N THR A 116 8.78 -6.94 -10.12
CA THR A 116 7.83 -6.97 -9.02
C THR A 116 6.59 -6.32 -9.58
N ASP A 117 5.54 -7.11 -9.78
CA ASP A 117 4.27 -6.62 -10.27
C ASP A 117 3.40 -6.27 -9.05
N PHE A 118 3.37 -4.99 -8.70
CA PHE A 118 2.53 -4.51 -7.60
C PHE A 118 1.03 -4.65 -7.91
N GLU A 119 0.63 -4.80 -9.18
CA GLU A 119 -0.76 -5.10 -9.52
C GLU A 119 -1.17 -6.50 -9.04
N ALA A 120 -0.25 -7.47 -9.10
CA ALA A 120 -0.48 -8.81 -8.56
C ALA A 120 -0.71 -8.79 -7.03
N ASP A 121 -0.16 -7.77 -6.36
CA ASP A 121 -0.34 -7.47 -4.94
C ASP A 121 -1.52 -6.51 -4.69
N GLY A 122 -2.30 -6.17 -5.72
CA GLY A 122 -3.55 -5.41 -5.63
C GLY A 122 -3.41 -3.90 -5.70
N ILE A 123 -2.26 -3.37 -6.13
CA ILE A 123 -2.07 -1.93 -6.36
C ILE A 123 -2.52 -1.59 -7.79
N PRO A 124 -3.57 -0.79 -7.99
CA PRO A 124 -4.05 -0.46 -9.34
C PRO A 124 -3.00 0.30 -10.16
N ARG A 125 -2.92 0.00 -11.47
CA ARG A 125 -2.13 0.78 -12.43
C ARG A 125 -2.48 2.27 -12.33
N GLY A 126 -1.48 3.13 -12.43
CA GLY A 126 -1.65 4.58 -12.30
C GLY A 126 -1.59 5.09 -10.86
N THR A 127 -1.59 4.21 -9.85
CA THR A 127 -1.45 4.66 -8.46
C THR A 127 -0.06 5.21 -8.20
N LEU A 128 0.97 4.47 -8.60
CA LEU A 128 2.37 4.87 -8.39
C LEU A 128 2.78 6.00 -9.34
N GLU A 129 2.30 5.95 -10.58
CA GLU A 129 2.53 7.00 -11.58
C GLU A 129 2.01 8.36 -11.10
N ARG A 130 0.86 8.39 -10.40
CA ARG A 130 0.33 9.62 -9.77
C ARG A 130 1.14 10.12 -8.58
N ILE A 131 1.89 9.25 -7.91
CA ILE A 131 2.85 9.68 -6.88
C ILE A 131 4.03 10.35 -7.58
N VAL A 132 4.55 9.74 -8.66
CA VAL A 132 5.65 10.32 -9.45
C VAL A 132 5.26 11.66 -10.06
N ASP A 133 4.04 11.80 -10.57
CA ASP A 133 3.52 13.05 -11.14
C ASP A 133 3.40 14.18 -10.10
N ARG A 134 3.02 13.86 -8.85
CA ARG A 134 2.93 14.83 -7.75
C ARG A 134 4.28 15.21 -7.14
N HIS A 135 5.27 14.32 -7.21
CA HIS A 135 6.60 14.52 -6.60
C HIS A 135 7.75 14.29 -7.60
N PRO A 136 7.74 14.92 -8.79
CA PRO A 136 8.67 14.58 -9.86
C PRO A 136 10.14 14.74 -9.46
N GLN A 137 10.45 15.73 -8.63
CA GLN A 137 11.81 16.01 -8.15
C GLN A 137 12.45 14.88 -7.33
N ALA A 138 11.65 13.95 -6.82
CA ALA A 138 12.13 12.85 -6.00
C ALA A 138 12.43 11.56 -6.79
N PHE A 139 12.18 11.57 -8.11
CA PHE A 139 12.30 10.41 -8.96
C PHE A 139 13.23 10.64 -10.15
N GLU A 140 13.93 9.58 -10.55
CA GLU A 140 14.80 9.55 -11.70
C GLU A 140 14.06 9.92 -13.00
N LEU A 141 14.82 10.45 -13.96
CA LEU A 141 14.27 10.97 -15.21
C LEU A 141 13.46 9.90 -15.98
N GLU A 142 13.91 8.64 -15.95
CA GLU A 142 13.23 7.54 -16.62
C GLU A 142 11.88 7.23 -15.99
N ALA A 143 11.79 7.21 -14.66
CA ALA A 143 10.55 6.99 -13.92
C ALA A 143 9.54 8.10 -14.20
N ARG A 144 10.00 9.36 -14.20
CA ARG A 144 9.17 10.50 -14.59
C ARG A 144 8.63 10.39 -16.02
N ARG A 145 9.48 10.02 -16.98
CA ARG A 145 9.06 9.85 -18.38
C ARG A 145 8.07 8.70 -18.54
N ALA A 146 8.25 7.61 -17.80
CA ALA A 146 7.32 6.49 -17.80
C ALA A 146 5.96 6.89 -17.19
N ALA A 147 5.96 7.54 -16.03
CA ALA A 147 4.74 8.05 -15.40
C ALA A 147 4.00 9.05 -16.29
N ALA A 148 4.70 10.03 -16.87
CA ALA A 148 4.10 11.04 -17.75
C ALA A 148 3.45 10.41 -18.99
N ARG A 149 4.08 9.39 -19.59
CA ARG A 149 3.48 8.64 -20.71
C ARG A 149 2.18 7.95 -20.28
N TYR A 150 2.21 7.23 -19.16
CA TYR A 150 1.01 6.56 -18.64
C TYR A 150 -0.13 7.56 -18.38
N VAL A 151 0.17 8.67 -17.70
CA VAL A 151 -0.82 9.71 -17.38
C VAL A 151 -1.39 10.32 -18.66
N ALA A 152 -0.56 10.67 -19.65
CA ALA A 152 -1.02 11.24 -20.92
C ALA A 152 -1.90 10.26 -21.73
N GLU A 153 -1.58 8.96 -21.70
CA GLU A 153 -2.35 7.93 -22.39
C GLU A 153 -3.71 7.63 -21.71
N HIS A 154 -3.82 7.86 -20.40
CA HIS A 154 -4.99 7.46 -19.58
C HIS A 154 -5.73 8.64 -18.94
N GLU A 155 -5.33 9.88 -19.24
CA GLU A 155 -5.91 11.13 -18.71
C GLU A 155 -7.45 11.22 -18.82
N PRO A 156 -8.08 10.78 -19.93
CA PRO A 156 -9.55 10.84 -20.06
C PRO A 156 -10.28 9.92 -19.09
N ALA A 157 -9.72 8.74 -18.79
CA ALA A 157 -10.32 7.76 -17.87
C ALA A 157 -10.07 8.14 -16.40
N LEU A 158 -8.93 8.79 -16.12
CA LEU A 158 -8.58 9.23 -14.77
C LEU A 158 -9.41 10.43 -14.30
N ARG A 159 -9.81 11.35 -15.19
CA ARG A 159 -10.71 12.47 -14.87
C ARG A 159 -12.16 12.05 -14.64
N ALA A 160 -12.60 10.91 -15.17
CA ALA A 160 -13.96 10.41 -15.00
C ALA A 160 -14.16 9.61 -13.69
N ALA A 161 -13.08 9.29 -12.98
CA ALA A 161 -13.07 8.43 -11.79
C ALA A 161 -12.71 9.17 -10.47
N GLY A 162 -12.49 10.49 -10.52
CA GLY A 162 -12.30 11.35 -9.35
C GLY A 162 -13.53 12.21 -9.11
#